data_AF-A0AAV7NZX8-F1
#
_entry.id   AF-A0AAV7NZX8-F1
#
_cell.length_a   1.000
_cell.length_b   1.000
_cell.length_c   1.000
_cell.angle_alpha   90.00
_cell.angle_beta   90.00
_cell.angle_gamma   90.00
#
_symmetry.space_group_name_H-M   'P 1'
#
loop_
_entity.id
_entity.type
_entity.pdbx_description
1 polymer ?
#
loop_
_entity_poly.entity_id
_entity_poly.type
_entity_poly.pdbx_seq_one_letter_code
_entity_poly.pdbx_strand_id
1 'polypeptide(L)'
;MVARAPGLASRISLAVKERIWRREFIDIFTLLEIQVEGLDLTTVDKKDEDRRERNRVRKERNFDNWLDAFRIMACIIVEKCPHCAKDLWLYESKIHEAHRQFSGEAWLDYDKGSRLKMQAHPDMEWDEEDVAGSCIK
;
A
#
# COMPACT_ATOMS: atom_id res chain seq x y z
N MET A 1 -23.90 14.93 19.31
CA MET A 1 -22.53 14.37 19.21
C MET A 1 -22.47 13.55 17.93
N VAL A 2 -21.72 13.99 16.91
CA VAL A 2 -21.66 13.26 15.63
C VAL A 2 -20.70 12.10 15.80
N ALA A 3 -21.18 10.86 15.63
CA ALA A 3 -20.32 9.70 15.60
C ALA A 3 -19.42 9.80 14.36
N ARG A 4 -18.11 9.96 14.55
CA ARG A 4 -17.13 9.93 13.47
C ARG A 4 -17.02 8.48 12.99
N ALA A 5 -17.17 8.26 11.70
CA ALA A 5 -16.95 6.93 11.12
C ALA A 5 -15.54 6.42 11.49
N PRO A 6 -15.38 5.10 11.73
CA PRO A 6 -14.06 4.53 11.94
C PRO A 6 -13.15 4.84 10.75
N GLY A 7 -11.91 5.24 11.02
CA GLY A 7 -10.94 5.56 9.97
C GLY A 7 -10.62 4.34 9.11
N LEU A 8 -10.24 4.56 7.85
CA LEU A 8 -9.95 3.46 6.89
C LEU A 8 -8.93 2.45 7.44
N ALA A 9 -7.95 2.91 8.20
CA ALA A 9 -6.92 2.10 8.83
C ALA A 9 -7.33 1.40 10.15
N SER A 10 -8.57 1.54 10.62
CA SER A 10 -8.97 1.06 11.96
C SER A 10 -9.03 -0.47 12.07
N ARG A 11 -9.19 -1.16 10.95
CA ARG A 11 -9.27 -2.62 10.87
C ARG A 11 -7.90 -3.27 10.63
N ILE A 12 -6.87 -2.46 10.40
CA ILE A 12 -5.50 -2.94 10.17
C ILE A 12 -4.82 -3.12 11.53
N SER A 13 -4.28 -4.32 11.80
CA SER A 13 -3.62 -4.62 13.06
C SER A 13 -2.36 -3.77 13.26
N LEU A 14 -2.01 -3.52 14.53
CA LEU A 14 -0.85 -2.68 14.87
C LEU A 14 0.45 -3.22 14.25
N ALA A 15 0.64 -4.54 14.21
CA ALA A 15 1.83 -5.14 13.61
C ALA A 15 1.96 -4.81 12.12
N VAL A 16 0.86 -4.82 11.37
CA VAL A 16 0.88 -4.43 9.94
C VAL A 16 1.17 -2.94 9.80
N LYS A 17 0.59 -2.10 10.66
CA LYS A 17 0.90 -0.66 10.69
C LYS A 17 2.38 -0.40 10.97
N GLU A 18 2.98 -1.11 11.93
CA GLU A 18 4.40 -0.99 12.26
C GLU A 18 5.31 -1.35 11.09
N ARG A 19 4.97 -2.40 10.33
CA ARG A 19 5.69 -2.77 9.11
C ARG A 19 5.61 -1.66 8.04
N ILE A 20 4.43 -1.08 7.84
CA ILE A 20 4.25 0.06 6.92
C ILE A 20 5.05 1.28 7.38
N TRP A 21 5.05 1.61 8.68
CA TRP A 21 5.84 2.72 9.21
C TRP A 21 7.35 2.50 9.08
N ARG A 22 7.80 1.25 9.10
CA ARG A 22 9.19 0.87 8.81
C ARG A 22 9.52 0.82 7.31
N ARG A 23 8.58 1.21 6.46
CA ARG A 23 8.69 1.15 4.99
C ARG A 23 8.96 -0.27 4.47
N GLU A 24 8.55 -1.29 5.22
CA GLU A 24 8.62 -2.66 4.72
C GLU A 24 7.67 -2.82 3.54
N PHE A 25 8.14 -3.47 2.49
CA PHE A 25 7.31 -3.80 1.34
C PHE A 25 6.23 -4.81 1.77
N ILE A 26 4.99 -4.42 1.51
CA ILE A 26 3.80 -5.25 1.68
C ILE A 26 3.05 -5.22 0.35
N ASP A 27 2.55 -6.37 -0.12
CA ASP A 27 1.67 -6.34 -1.30
C ASP A 27 0.40 -5.56 -0.95
N ILE A 28 0.17 -4.43 -1.64
CA ILE A 28 -0.78 -3.41 -1.20
C ILE A 28 -2.22 -3.95 -1.19
N PHE A 29 -2.56 -4.86 -2.10
CA PHE A 29 -3.87 -5.51 -2.18
C PHE A 29 -4.21 -6.31 -0.92
N THR A 30 -3.21 -6.76 -0.16
CA THR A 30 -3.43 -7.46 1.11
C THR A 30 -4.12 -6.57 2.16
N LEU A 31 -4.01 -5.24 2.04
CA LEU A 31 -4.69 -4.30 2.94
C LEU A 31 -6.22 -4.34 2.77
N LEU A 32 -6.70 -4.58 1.54
CA LEU A 32 -8.13 -4.74 1.27
C LEU A 32 -8.66 -6.07 1.81
N GLU A 33 -7.86 -7.12 1.71
CA GLU A 33 -8.21 -8.45 2.22
C GLU A 33 -8.36 -8.41 3.75
N ILE A 34 -7.41 -7.78 4.44
CA ILE A 34 -7.48 -7.56 5.89
C ILE A 34 -8.70 -6.73 6.27
N GLN A 35 -8.99 -5.67 5.52
CA GLN A 35 -10.11 -4.78 5.83
C GLN A 35 -11.47 -5.48 5.69
N VAL A 36 -11.63 -6.37 4.70
CA VAL A 36 -12.87 -7.10 4.44
C VAL A 36 -13.04 -8.28 5.40
N GLU A 37 -11.98 -9.05 5.64
CA GLU A 37 -12.04 -10.30 6.39
C GLU A 37 -11.71 -10.14 7.89
N GLY A 38 -11.29 -8.94 8.33
CA GLY A 38 -10.87 -8.71 9.72
C GLY A 38 -9.67 -9.55 10.13
N LEU A 39 -8.82 -9.92 9.16
CA LEU A 39 -7.71 -10.84 9.36
C LEU A 39 -6.64 -10.21 10.24
N ASP A 40 -6.38 -10.84 11.38
CA ASP A 40 -5.16 -10.56 12.13
C ASP A 40 -4.01 -11.39 11.55
N LEU A 41 -3.07 -10.72 10.88
CA LEU A 41 -1.84 -11.33 10.34
C LEU A 41 -0.87 -11.82 11.43
N THR A 42 -1.19 -11.66 12.73
CA THR A 42 -0.26 -11.95 13.84
C THR A 42 -0.55 -13.22 14.64
N THR A 43 -1.75 -13.78 14.57
CA THR A 43 -2.11 -14.98 15.35
C THR A 43 -2.12 -16.21 14.48
N VAL A 44 -1.12 -17.07 14.61
CA VAL A 44 -1.08 -18.28 13.81
C VAL A 44 -0.52 -19.48 14.59
N ASP A 45 -1.44 -20.37 14.98
CA ASP A 45 -1.19 -21.81 14.91
C ASP A 45 -1.03 -22.19 13.43
N LYS A 46 0.09 -22.80 13.05
CA LYS A 46 0.47 -23.09 11.64
C LYS A 46 -0.64 -23.80 10.83
N LYS A 47 -1.50 -24.57 11.50
CA LYS A 47 -2.60 -25.32 10.88
C LYS A 47 -3.78 -24.43 10.47
N ASP A 48 -3.98 -23.31 11.18
CA ASP A 48 -4.99 -22.30 10.85
C ASP A 48 -4.51 -21.34 9.77
N GLU A 49 -3.20 -21.08 9.65
CA GLU A 49 -2.61 -20.30 8.53
C GLU A 49 -2.98 -20.92 7.18
N ASP A 50 -2.66 -22.20 7.00
CA ASP A 50 -2.85 -22.90 5.73
C ASP A 50 -4.32 -22.93 5.33
N ARG A 51 -5.22 -23.02 6.30
CA ARG A 51 -6.67 -23.01 6.05
C ARG A 51 -7.16 -21.60 5.69
N ARG A 52 -6.65 -20.56 6.34
CA ARG A 52 -7.01 -19.16 6.05
C ARG A 52 -6.46 -18.71 4.71
N GLU A 53 -5.20 -19.00 4.41
CA GLU A 53 -4.57 -18.66 3.12
C GLU A 53 -5.29 -19.35 1.95
N ARG A 54 -5.72 -20.61 2.11
CA ARG A 54 -6.54 -21.31 1.09
C ARG A 54 -7.92 -20.68 0.87
N ASN A 55 -8.48 -20.03 1.88
CA ASN A 55 -9.80 -19.42 1.82
C ASN A 55 -9.77 -17.91 1.57
N ARG A 56 -8.57 -17.33 1.46
CA ARG A 56 -8.36 -15.89 1.33
C ARG A 56 -8.89 -15.42 -0.01
N VAL A 57 -9.83 -14.49 0.01
CA VAL A 57 -10.38 -13.93 -1.23
C VAL A 57 -9.40 -12.90 -1.77
N ARG A 58 -8.54 -13.33 -2.69
CA ARG A 58 -7.59 -12.43 -3.37
C ARG A 58 -8.34 -11.35 -4.12
N LYS A 59 -7.95 -10.09 -3.90
CA LYS A 59 -8.51 -8.96 -4.66
C LYS A 59 -7.90 -8.91 -6.05
N GLU A 60 -8.74 -8.60 -7.03
CA GLU A 60 -8.28 -8.37 -8.40
C GLU A 60 -7.25 -7.24 -8.44
N ARG A 61 -6.18 -7.43 -9.21
CA ARG A 61 -5.08 -6.47 -9.31
C ARG A 61 -5.39 -5.37 -10.32
N ASN A 62 -6.49 -4.64 -10.08
CA ASN A 62 -6.91 -3.52 -10.90
C ASN A 62 -6.60 -2.18 -10.20
N PHE A 63 -6.67 -1.08 -10.96
CA PHE A 63 -6.33 0.26 -10.45
C PHE A 63 -7.24 0.72 -9.31
N ASP A 64 -8.54 0.43 -9.38
CA ASP A 64 -9.50 0.84 -8.35
C ASP A 64 -9.18 0.18 -6.99
N ASN A 65 -8.90 -1.13 -7.00
CA ASN A 65 -8.47 -1.86 -5.81
C ASN A 65 -7.10 -1.36 -5.31
N TRP A 66 -6.18 -1.02 -6.22
CA TRP A 66 -4.90 -0.43 -5.81
C TRP A 66 -5.11 0.92 -5.13
N LEU A 67 -5.98 1.79 -5.68
CA LEU A 67 -6.27 3.11 -5.15
C LEU A 67 -6.95 3.03 -3.77
N ASP A 68 -7.90 2.11 -3.59
CA ASP A 68 -8.52 1.87 -2.29
C ASP A 68 -7.51 1.35 -1.26
N ALA A 69 -6.63 0.44 -1.67
CA ALA A 69 -5.55 -0.05 -0.82
C ALA A 69 -4.54 1.05 -0.46
N PHE A 70 -4.21 1.90 -1.44
CA PHE A 70 -3.33 3.05 -1.27
C PHE A 70 -3.89 4.04 -0.26
N ARG A 71 -5.20 4.34 -0.30
CA ARG A 71 -5.84 5.22 0.69
C ARG A 71 -5.69 4.70 2.12
N ILE A 72 -5.77 3.38 2.32
CA ILE A 72 -5.53 2.75 3.63
C ILE A 72 -4.07 2.95 4.04
N MET A 73 -3.14 2.62 3.15
CA MET A 73 -1.70 2.77 3.41
C MET A 73 -1.33 4.22 3.72
N ALA A 74 -1.81 5.17 2.92
CA ALA A 74 -1.60 6.60 3.12
C ALA A 74 -2.14 7.05 4.48
N CYS A 75 -3.36 6.63 4.85
CA CYS A 75 -3.93 6.89 6.17
C CYS A 75 -3.02 6.38 7.31
N ILE A 76 -2.45 5.18 7.16
CA ILE A 76 -1.51 4.61 8.14
C ILE A 76 -0.24 5.46 8.21
N ILE A 77 0.36 5.82 7.07
CA ILE A 77 1.62 6.58 7.05
C ILE A 77 1.43 7.95 7.70
N VAL A 78 0.36 8.68 7.38
CA VAL A 78 0.12 10.02 7.93
C VAL A 78 -0.21 10.02 9.43
N GLU A 79 -0.59 8.88 10.04
CA GLU A 79 -0.70 8.75 11.50
C GLU A 79 0.63 9.04 12.22
N LYS A 80 1.78 8.75 11.58
CA LYS A 80 3.13 8.99 12.14
C LYS A 80 3.90 10.08 11.42
N CYS A 81 3.58 10.33 10.16
CA CYS A 81 4.27 11.26 9.29
C CYS A 81 3.28 12.21 8.59
N PRO A 82 2.63 13.15 9.30
CA PRO A 82 1.64 14.03 8.67
C PRO A 82 2.22 14.91 7.55
N HIS A 83 3.52 15.23 7.60
CA HIS A 83 4.18 16.09 6.62
C HIS A 83 4.31 15.44 5.24
N CYS A 84 4.39 14.11 5.14
CA CYS A 84 4.48 13.41 3.85
C CYS A 84 3.12 13.28 3.13
N ALA A 85 2.03 13.82 3.69
CA ALA A 85 0.70 13.70 3.10
C ALA A 85 0.66 14.25 1.66
N LYS A 86 1.32 15.40 1.41
CA LYS A 86 1.43 15.99 0.07
C LYS A 86 2.13 15.03 -0.90
N ASP A 87 3.24 14.46 -0.48
CA ASP A 87 4.10 13.61 -1.33
C ASP A 87 3.41 12.30 -1.68
N LEU A 88 2.60 11.77 -0.76
CA LEU A 88 1.73 10.61 -1.03
C LEU A 88 0.71 10.89 -2.13
N TRP A 89 0.12 12.09 -2.18
CA TRP A 89 -0.81 12.45 -3.27
C TRP A 89 -0.11 12.65 -4.61
N LEU A 90 1.13 13.18 -4.59
CA LEU A 90 1.95 13.29 -5.78
C LEU A 90 2.35 11.90 -6.31
N TYR A 91 2.72 10.99 -5.41
CA TYR A 91 2.96 9.59 -5.74
C TYR A 91 1.74 8.94 -6.38
N GLU A 92 0.55 9.08 -5.78
CA GLU A 92 -0.69 8.54 -6.35
C GLU A 92 -0.99 9.10 -7.73
N SER A 93 -0.78 10.41 -7.92
CA SER A 93 -0.96 11.06 -9.23
C SER A 93 -0.03 10.47 -10.30
N LYS A 94 1.23 10.18 -9.95
CA LYS A 94 2.21 9.52 -10.84
C LYS A 94 1.77 8.10 -11.24
N ILE A 95 1.26 7.31 -10.29
CA ILE A 95 0.73 5.96 -10.59
C ILE A 95 -0.49 6.04 -11.49
N HIS A 96 -1.41 6.96 -11.20
CA HIS A 96 -2.61 7.17 -12.00
C HIS A 96 -2.26 7.60 -13.44
N GLU A 97 -1.29 8.50 -13.61
CA GLU A 97 -0.78 8.88 -14.92
C GLU A 97 -0.17 7.67 -15.66
N ALA A 98 0.66 6.88 -15.00
CA ALA A 98 1.22 5.65 -15.58
C ALA A 98 0.13 4.66 -16.00
N HIS A 99 -0.91 4.47 -15.18
CA HIS A 99 -2.05 3.60 -15.52
C HIS A 99 -2.81 4.10 -16.75
N ARG A 100 -2.91 5.42 -16.95
CA ARG A 100 -3.58 6.02 -18.12
C ARG A 100 -2.73 6.00 -19.39
N GLN A 101 -1.42 6.09 -19.27
CA GLN A 101 -0.50 6.18 -20.42
C GLN A 101 -0.09 4.81 -20.95
N PHE A 102 0.06 3.82 -20.07
CA PHE A 102 0.56 2.50 -20.42
C PHE A 102 -0.53 1.44 -20.25
N SER A 103 -0.68 0.57 -21.26
CA SER A 103 -1.58 -0.58 -21.17
C SER A 103 -0.98 -1.69 -20.28
N GLY A 104 -1.83 -2.45 -19.61
CA GLY A 104 -1.42 -3.61 -18.82
C GLY A 104 -1.01 -3.24 -17.39
N GLU A 105 -0.05 -3.97 -16.83
CA GLU A 105 0.35 -3.87 -15.41
C GLU A 105 1.63 -3.03 -15.19
N ALA A 106 2.10 -2.28 -16.19
CA ALA A 106 3.33 -1.48 -16.10
C ALA A 106 3.32 -0.47 -14.94
N TRP A 107 2.16 0.13 -14.65
CA TRP A 107 1.95 1.02 -13.50
C TRP A 107 2.11 0.29 -12.15
N LEU A 108 1.77 -0.99 -12.10
CA LEU A 108 1.89 -1.82 -10.90
C LEU A 108 3.34 -2.27 -10.67
N ASP A 109 4.07 -2.56 -11.76
CA ASP A 109 5.52 -2.80 -11.69
C ASP A 109 6.26 -1.54 -11.24
N TYR A 110 5.85 -0.37 -11.71
CA TYR A 110 6.37 0.92 -11.25
C TYR A 110 6.08 1.15 -9.76
N ASP A 111 4.83 0.95 -9.30
CA ASP A 111 4.48 1.03 -7.86
C ASP A 111 5.37 0.10 -7.03
N LYS A 112 5.49 -1.17 -7.44
CA LYS A 112 6.30 -2.17 -6.76
C LYS A 112 7.77 -1.77 -6.69
N GLY A 113 8.33 -1.31 -7.82
CA GLY A 113 9.71 -0.86 -7.91
C GLY A 113 10.00 0.32 -6.98
N SER A 114 9.13 1.33 -6.98
CA SER A 114 9.24 2.50 -6.11
C SER A 114 9.19 2.12 -4.63
N ARG A 115 8.21 1.30 -4.21
CA ARG A 115 8.08 0.90 -2.79
C ARG A 115 9.23 0.01 -2.32
N LEU A 116 9.79 -0.85 -3.20
CA LEU A 116 11.00 -1.62 -2.89
C LEU A 116 12.24 -0.72 -2.73
N LYS A 117 12.37 0.33 -3.56
CA LYS A 117 13.44 1.33 -3.41
C LYS A 117 13.32 2.08 -2.09
N MET A 118 12.10 2.49 -1.71
CA MET A 118 11.85 3.17 -0.43
C MET A 118 12.15 2.28 0.79
N GLN A 119 11.98 0.96 0.67
CA GLN A 119 12.43 0.02 1.70
C GLN A 119 13.97 -0.02 1.79
N ALA A 120 14.66 0.00 0.65
CA ALA A 120 16.12 -0.02 0.59
C ALA A 120 16.76 1.31 1.02
N HIS A 121 16.05 2.42 0.85
CA HIS A 121 16.50 3.78 1.14
C HIS A 121 15.50 4.49 2.07
N PRO A 122 15.61 4.32 3.40
CA PRO A 122 14.66 4.87 4.36
C PRO A 122 14.55 6.40 4.35
N ASP A 123 15.63 7.09 3.95
CA ASP A 123 15.71 8.54 3.85
C ASP A 123 15.01 9.10 2.60
N MET A 124 14.62 8.24 1.64
CA MET A 124 13.98 8.65 0.39
C MET A 124 12.57 9.22 0.64
N GLU A 125 12.21 10.31 0.00
CA GLU A 125 10.84 10.84 0.08
C GLU A 125 9.89 10.17 -0.92
N TRP A 126 8.57 10.22 -0.68
CA TRP A 126 7.56 9.61 -1.58
C TRP A 126 7.49 10.29 -2.96
N ASP A 127 7.97 11.54 -3.06
CA ASP A 127 7.97 12.33 -4.29
C ASP A 127 9.35 12.41 -4.97
N GLU A 128 10.40 11.85 -4.36
CA GLU A 128 11.74 11.88 -4.96
C GLU A 128 11.78 11.10 -6.28
N GLU A 129 12.10 11.82 -7.35
CA GLU A 129 12.31 11.23 -8.68
C GLU A 129 13.66 10.51 -8.72
N ASP A 130 13.70 9.34 -9.36
CA ASP A 130 14.94 8.86 -9.93
C ASP A 130 15.39 9.87 -11.01
N VAL A 131 16.42 10.65 -10.72
CA VAL A 131 17.18 11.38 -11.76
C VAL A 131 17.83 10.41 -12.77
N ALA A 132 17.68 9.09 -12.59
CA ALA A 132 18.10 8.04 -13.53
C ALA A 132 16.95 7.58 -14.47
N GLY A 133 16.31 8.52 -15.16
CA GLY A 133 15.25 8.25 -16.15
C GLY A 133 15.60 8.58 -17.60
N SER A 134 16.86 8.92 -17.92
CA SER A 134 17.34 9.16 -19.30
C SER A 134 17.40 7.90 -20.19
N CYS A 135 16.57 6.88 -19.94
CA CYS A 135 16.53 5.66 -20.73
C CYS A 135 15.09 5.31 -21.13
N ILE A 136 14.47 6.19 -21.92
CA ILE A 136 13.61 5.77 -23.02
C ILE A 136 14.05 6.58 -24.24
N LYS A 137 14.90 5.97 -25.07
CA LYS A 137 15.05 6.27 -26.50
C LYS A 137 14.66 5.01 -27.25
#